data_AF-A0AA45RVD8-F1
#
_entry.id   AF-A0AA45RVD8-F1
#
_cell.length_a   1.000
_cell.length_b   1.000
_cell.length_c   1.000
_cell.angle_alpha   90.00
_cell.angle_beta   90.00
_cell.angle_gamma   90.00
#
_symmetry.space_group_name_H-M   'P 1'
#
loop_
_entity.id
_entity.type
_entity.pdbx_description
1 polymer ?
#
loop_
_entity_poly.entity_id
_entity_poly.type
_entity_poly.pdbx_seq_one_letter_code
_entity_poly.pdbx_strand_id
1 'polypeptide(L)'
;MTRKFIVITTIFLTILSFLPSHAIWAEPQYSELKFMVPDGPPFGYRKDDKITGIAYDIMIEALSLSGYTASVQITPLSRAIQSLKAGVIGGVFPLYKTAEREEFMSFAGEALFTQTISLFSRTGSALNSEGDLQKYSGVSIGVVNQMSYGEKFDGAMKANIFKRINLANSSEANLKNCWQIESI
;
A
#
# COMPACT_ATOMS: atom_id res chain seq x y z
N MET A 1 -20.39 11.22 71.06
CA MET A 1 -20.68 10.85 69.65
C MET A 1 -19.52 11.14 68.69
N THR A 2 -18.46 11.82 69.14
CA THR A 2 -17.36 12.37 68.32
C THR A 2 -16.20 11.40 68.05
N ARG A 3 -15.98 10.41 68.93
CA ARG A 3 -14.83 9.49 68.85
C ARG A 3 -15.00 8.40 67.77
N LYS A 4 -16.24 7.96 67.51
CA LYS A 4 -16.56 6.98 66.45
C LYS A 4 -16.45 7.59 65.05
N PHE A 5 -16.77 8.87 64.91
CA PHE A 5 -16.64 9.60 63.63
C PHE A 5 -15.16 9.77 63.23
N ILE A 6 -14.29 10.12 64.19
CA ILE A 6 -12.85 10.28 63.92
C ILE A 6 -12.25 8.94 63.45
N VAL A 7 -12.53 7.84 64.13
CA VAL A 7 -11.98 6.50 63.76
C VAL A 7 -12.44 6.05 62.37
N ILE A 8 -13.71 6.29 62.01
CA ILE A 8 -14.23 5.95 60.67
C ILE A 8 -13.57 6.81 59.57
N THR A 9 -13.31 8.09 59.86
CA THR A 9 -12.65 9.00 58.91
C THR A 9 -11.18 8.61 58.71
N THR A 10 -10.48 8.20 59.77
CA THR A 10 -9.08 7.77 59.67
C THR A 10 -8.92 6.45 58.90
N ILE A 11 -9.84 5.50 59.07
CA ILE A 11 -9.84 4.24 58.32
C ILE A 11 -10.07 4.48 56.82
N PHE A 12 -10.96 5.42 56.48
CA PHE A 12 -11.25 5.79 55.09
C PHE A 12 -10.05 6.46 54.40
N LEU A 13 -9.27 7.27 55.13
CA LEU A 13 -8.04 7.90 54.61
C LEU A 13 -6.88 6.92 54.44
N THR A 14 -6.77 5.88 55.27
CA THR A 14 -5.72 4.84 55.12
C THR A 14 -5.99 3.86 53.99
N ILE A 15 -7.25 3.63 53.60
CA ILE A 15 -7.59 2.76 52.45
C ILE A 15 -7.30 3.50 51.13
N LEU A 16 -7.39 4.83 51.12
CA LEU A 16 -7.10 5.63 49.92
C LEU A 16 -5.60 5.73 49.59
N SER A 17 -4.72 5.61 50.59
CA SER A 17 -3.27 5.57 50.40
C SER A 17 -2.69 4.16 50.16
N PHE A 18 -3.52 3.12 50.26
CA PHE A 18 -3.21 1.76 49.86
C PHE A 18 -3.85 1.39 48.51
N LEU A 19 -4.21 2.37 47.68
CA LEU A 19 -4.36 2.10 46.24
C LEU A 19 -2.96 1.75 45.74
N PRO A 20 -2.71 0.47 45.39
CA PRO A 20 -1.41 0.11 44.91
C PRO A 20 -1.19 0.91 43.62
N SER A 21 -0.19 1.79 43.65
CA SER A 21 0.44 2.40 42.49
C SER A 21 1.07 1.30 41.65
N HIS A 22 0.23 0.42 41.11
CA HIS A 22 0.51 -0.16 39.81
C HIS A 22 0.52 1.07 38.93
N ALA A 23 1.71 1.61 38.70
CA ALA A 23 1.98 2.28 37.46
C ALA A 23 1.30 1.40 36.42
N ILE A 24 0.21 1.90 35.85
CA ILE A 24 -0.43 1.30 34.69
C ILE A 24 0.63 1.51 33.62
N TRP A 25 1.63 0.61 33.61
CA TRP A 25 2.32 0.25 32.41
C TRP A 25 1.23 -0.43 31.59
N ALA A 26 0.39 0.39 30.96
CA ALA A 26 -0.36 -0.07 29.83
C ALA A 26 0.71 -0.59 28.89
N GLU A 27 0.85 -1.91 28.78
CA GLU A 27 1.55 -2.47 27.65
C GLU A 27 0.93 -1.79 26.43
N PRO A 28 1.74 -1.12 25.58
CA PRO A 28 1.21 -0.45 24.42
C PRO A 28 0.35 -1.46 23.68
N GLN A 29 -0.97 -1.24 23.69
CA GLN A 29 -1.90 -2.10 22.98
C GLN A 29 -1.72 -1.78 21.51
N TYR A 30 -0.74 -2.45 20.89
CA TYR A 30 -0.49 -2.35 19.47
C TYR A 30 -1.73 -2.89 18.75
N SER A 31 -2.56 -1.98 18.25
CA SER A 31 -3.69 -2.34 17.40
C SER A 31 -3.17 -3.00 16.14
N GLU A 32 -3.71 -4.17 15.79
CA GLU A 32 -3.40 -4.86 14.54
C GLU A 32 -3.57 -3.90 13.34
N LEU A 33 -2.49 -3.67 12.59
CA LEU A 33 -2.51 -2.75 11.47
C LEU A 33 -3.05 -3.46 10.22
N LYS A 34 -4.07 -2.87 9.61
CA LYS A 34 -4.69 -3.42 8.39
C LYS A 34 -4.04 -2.83 7.16
N PHE A 35 -3.47 -3.67 6.32
CA PHE A 35 -2.85 -3.28 5.06
C PHE A 35 -3.47 -4.02 3.87
N MET A 36 -3.32 -3.43 2.69
CA MET A 36 -3.61 -4.09 1.43
C MET A 36 -2.40 -4.08 0.51
N VAL A 37 -2.23 -5.16 -0.26
CA VAL A 37 -1.17 -5.31 -1.26
C VAL A 37 -1.80 -5.58 -2.63
N PRO A 38 -1.41 -4.85 -3.70
CA PRO A 38 -1.82 -5.17 -5.06
C PRO A 38 -1.36 -6.57 -5.48
N ASP A 39 -2.23 -7.32 -6.16
CA ASP A 39 -1.83 -8.59 -6.78
C ASP A 39 -0.87 -8.33 -7.95
N GLY A 40 0.32 -8.90 -7.87
CA GLY A 40 1.36 -8.74 -8.89
C GLY A 40 2.69 -9.36 -8.46
N PRO A 41 2.99 -10.60 -8.88
CA PRO A 41 4.31 -11.17 -8.72
C PRO A 41 5.39 -10.29 -9.37
N PRO A 42 6.58 -10.12 -8.75
CA PRO A 42 7.05 -10.78 -7.53
C PRO A 42 6.73 -10.02 -6.23
N PHE A 43 5.93 -8.94 -6.28
CA PHE A 43 5.80 -7.99 -5.16
C PHE A 43 4.86 -8.46 -4.06
N GLY A 44 3.65 -8.87 -4.43
CA GLY A 44 2.66 -9.39 -3.51
C GLY A 44 1.68 -10.26 -4.27
N TYR A 45 1.59 -11.53 -3.90
CA TYR A 45 0.77 -12.51 -4.58
C TYR A 45 0.45 -13.68 -3.65
N ARG A 46 -0.56 -14.47 -4.03
CA ARG A 46 -0.92 -15.67 -3.27
C ARG A 46 -0.16 -16.87 -3.82
N LYS A 47 0.50 -17.62 -2.94
CA LYS A 47 1.13 -18.90 -3.22
C LYS A 47 0.77 -19.88 -2.10
N ASP A 48 0.22 -21.04 -2.46
CA ASP A 48 -0.18 -22.10 -1.51
C ASP A 48 -1.06 -21.55 -0.36
N ASP A 49 -2.08 -20.76 -0.71
CA ASP A 49 -3.00 -20.04 0.19
C ASP A 49 -2.37 -19.02 1.17
N LYS A 50 -1.07 -18.74 1.02
CA LYS A 50 -0.37 -17.71 1.78
C LYS A 50 -0.04 -16.50 0.91
N ILE A 51 -0.05 -15.33 1.51
CA ILE A 51 0.46 -14.11 0.86
C ILE A 51 1.99 -14.15 0.96
N THR A 52 2.67 -13.87 -0.15
CA THR A 52 4.13 -13.80 -0.24
C THR A 52 4.54 -12.79 -1.31
N GLY A 53 5.83 -12.50 -1.41
CA GLY A 53 6.41 -11.61 -2.39
C GLY A 53 7.30 -10.59 -1.71
N ILE A 54 8.26 -10.04 -2.47
CA ILE A 54 9.33 -9.22 -1.91
C ILE A 54 8.81 -8.01 -1.12
N ALA A 55 7.73 -7.37 -1.59
CA ALA A 55 7.16 -6.21 -0.90
C ALA A 55 6.43 -6.61 0.39
N TYR A 56 5.75 -7.75 0.37
CA TYR A 56 5.09 -8.32 1.55
C TYR A 56 6.11 -8.74 2.60
N ASP A 57 7.14 -9.49 2.20
CA ASP A 57 8.15 -10.03 3.11
C ASP A 57 8.90 -8.91 3.82
N ILE A 58 9.31 -7.86 3.09
CA ILE A 58 9.98 -6.67 3.67
C ILE A 58 9.05 -5.95 4.65
N MET A 59 7.79 -5.73 4.29
CA MET A 59 6.85 -4.98 5.12
C MET A 59 6.49 -5.69 6.42
N ILE A 60 6.24 -7.00 6.36
CA ILE A 60 5.91 -7.81 7.53
C ILE A 60 7.11 -7.86 8.48
N GLU A 61 8.32 -8.06 7.95
CA GLU A 61 9.53 -8.06 8.77
C GLU A 61 9.77 -6.70 9.42
N ALA A 62 9.64 -5.60 8.68
CA ALA A 62 9.81 -4.25 9.23
C ALA A 62 8.81 -3.92 10.35
N LEU A 63 7.55 -4.34 10.21
CA LEU A 63 6.52 -4.16 11.25
C LEU A 63 6.81 -5.03 12.48
N SER A 64 7.20 -6.29 12.26
CA SER A 64 7.59 -7.22 13.32
C SER A 64 8.76 -6.68 14.15
N LEU A 65 9.82 -6.20 13.49
CA LEU A 65 10.98 -5.56 14.14
C LEU A 65 10.59 -4.31 14.94
N SER A 66 9.49 -3.66 14.59
CA SER A 66 8.96 -2.47 15.27
C SER A 66 7.93 -2.80 16.37
N GLY A 67 7.67 -4.09 16.65
CA GLY A 67 6.72 -4.55 17.66
C GLY A 67 5.24 -4.53 17.23
N TYR A 68 4.96 -4.32 15.94
CA TYR A 68 3.60 -4.31 15.39
C TYR A 68 3.24 -5.63 14.72
N THR A 69 1.96 -5.98 14.80
CA THR A 69 1.35 -7.05 13.98
C THR A 69 0.53 -6.44 12.86
N ALA A 70 0.44 -7.16 11.74
CA ALA A 70 -0.24 -6.68 10.54
C ALA A 70 -1.18 -7.76 9.96
N SER A 71 -2.37 -7.33 9.56
CA SER A 71 -3.29 -8.10 8.72
C SER A 71 -3.20 -7.58 7.30
N VAL A 72 -2.83 -8.44 6.36
CA VAL A 72 -2.65 -8.04 4.95
C VAL A 72 -3.65 -8.77 4.06
N GLN A 73 -4.22 -8.05 3.10
CA GLN A 73 -5.11 -8.61 2.08
C GLN A 73 -4.63 -8.26 0.67
N ILE A 74 -4.71 -9.24 -0.24
CA ILE A 74 -4.46 -9.01 -1.67
C ILE A 74 -5.73 -8.43 -2.32
N THR A 75 -5.58 -7.35 -3.09
CA THR A 75 -6.70 -6.70 -3.78
C THR A 75 -6.24 -5.90 -5.00
N PRO A 76 -7.09 -5.60 -6.00
CA PRO A 76 -6.72 -4.67 -7.07
C PRO A 76 -6.31 -3.29 -6.53
N LEU A 77 -5.28 -2.68 -7.12
CA LEU A 77 -4.72 -1.40 -6.66
C LEU A 77 -5.78 -0.29 -6.50
N SER A 78 -6.71 -0.19 -7.46
CA SER A 78 -7.80 0.78 -7.41
C SER A 78 -8.70 0.60 -6.18
N ARG A 79 -8.92 -0.64 -5.73
CA ARG A 79 -9.70 -0.94 -4.52
C ARG A 79 -8.90 -0.67 -3.25
N ALA A 80 -7.59 -0.94 -3.26
CA ALA A 80 -6.71 -0.61 -2.14
C ALA A 80 -6.70 0.91 -1.87
N ILE A 81 -6.52 1.72 -2.91
CA ILE A 81 -6.52 3.20 -2.80
C ILE A 81 -7.88 3.72 -2.31
N GLN A 82 -8.99 3.17 -2.82
CA GLN A 82 -10.33 3.54 -2.33
C GLN A 82 -10.52 3.19 -0.85
N SER A 83 -10.08 1.99 -0.44
CA SER A 83 -10.18 1.54 0.96
C SER A 83 -9.34 2.40 1.90
N LEU A 84 -8.17 2.85 1.43
CA LEU A 84 -7.30 3.78 2.16
C LEU A 84 -7.97 5.14 2.33
N LYS A 85 -8.49 5.73 1.24
CA LYS A 85 -9.21 7.02 1.28
C LYS A 85 -10.45 6.97 2.17
N ALA A 86 -11.11 5.80 2.25
CA ALA A 86 -12.27 5.58 3.11
C ALA A 86 -11.92 5.33 4.59
N GLY A 87 -10.64 5.25 4.96
CA GLY A 87 -10.20 4.98 6.34
C GLY A 87 -10.45 3.54 6.80
N VAL A 88 -10.67 2.60 5.87
CA VAL A 88 -10.95 1.18 6.19
C VAL A 88 -9.67 0.39 6.51
N ILE A 89 -8.53 0.86 5.98
CA ILE A 89 -7.20 0.29 6.15
C ILE A 89 -6.20 1.38 6.56
N GLY A 90 -5.10 0.98 7.19
CA GLY A 90 -4.03 1.87 7.63
C GLY A 90 -2.95 2.13 6.57
N GLY A 91 -2.86 1.30 5.53
CA GLY A 91 -1.87 1.52 4.48
C GLY A 91 -1.96 0.57 3.29
N VAL A 92 -1.23 0.92 2.24
CA VAL A 92 -1.11 0.12 1.01
C VAL A 92 0.36 0.10 0.58
N PHE A 93 0.85 -1.08 0.20
CA PHE A 93 2.20 -1.25 -0.29
C PHE A 93 2.26 -2.34 -1.37
N PRO A 94 3.29 -2.35 -2.23
CA PRO A 94 4.15 -1.21 -2.52
C PRO A 94 3.37 -0.15 -3.30
N LEU A 95 3.66 1.13 -3.06
CA LEU A 95 3.11 2.24 -3.85
C LEU A 95 4.22 3.20 -4.25
N TYR A 96 4.18 3.63 -5.51
CA TYR A 96 4.99 4.74 -5.97
C TYR A 96 4.57 6.05 -5.28
N LYS A 97 5.52 6.83 -4.79
CA LYS A 97 5.23 8.16 -4.24
C LYS A 97 4.90 9.12 -5.39
N THR A 98 3.79 9.82 -5.27
CA THR A 98 3.37 10.87 -6.21
C THR A 98 2.76 12.03 -5.43
N ALA A 99 2.84 13.24 -5.97
CA ALA A 99 2.26 14.43 -5.34
C ALA A 99 0.77 14.24 -5.00
N GLU A 100 -0.01 13.61 -5.89
CA GLU A 100 -1.43 13.30 -5.65
C GLU A 100 -1.64 12.37 -4.45
N ARG A 101 -0.76 11.37 -4.25
CA ARG A 101 -0.89 10.44 -3.13
C ARG A 101 -0.50 11.09 -1.81
N GLU A 102 0.46 12.00 -1.83
CA GLU A 102 0.89 12.74 -0.64
C GLU A 102 -0.21 13.63 -0.05
N GLU A 103 -1.25 13.97 -0.81
CA GLU A 103 -2.42 14.72 -0.31
C GLU A 103 -3.24 13.93 0.73
N PHE A 104 -3.19 12.59 0.70
CA PHE A 104 -4.04 11.75 1.56
C PHE A 104 -3.30 10.58 2.23
N MET A 105 -2.02 10.36 1.94
CA MET A 105 -1.21 9.35 2.62
C MET A 105 0.24 9.79 2.83
N SER A 106 0.85 9.32 3.92
CA SER A 106 2.27 9.52 4.19
C SER A 106 3.10 8.37 3.62
N PHE A 107 4.31 8.67 3.18
CA PHE A 107 5.30 7.69 2.73
C PHE A 107 6.45 7.63 3.72
N ALA A 108 7.05 6.43 3.86
CA ALA A 108 8.28 6.28 4.62
C ALA A 108 9.41 7.11 3.99
N GLY A 109 10.35 7.57 4.82
CA GLY A 109 11.51 8.35 4.35
C GLY A 109 12.46 7.54 3.45
N GLU A 110 12.45 6.22 3.60
CA GLU A 110 13.21 5.29 2.78
C GLU A 110 12.28 4.47 1.88
N ALA A 111 12.70 4.27 0.63
CA ALA A 111 11.94 3.48 -0.32
C ALA A 111 12.08 1.98 0.00
N LEU A 112 10.98 1.23 -0.08
CA LEU A 112 11.00 -0.22 0.14
C LEU A 112 11.97 -0.94 -0.80
N PHE A 113 12.02 -0.53 -2.06
CA PHE A 113 12.95 -0.99 -3.08
C PHE A 113 12.81 -0.12 -4.34
N THR A 114 13.83 -0.14 -5.19
CA THR A 114 13.82 0.53 -6.50
C THR A 114 13.25 -0.39 -7.57
N GLN A 115 12.48 0.15 -8.50
CA GLN A 115 11.91 -0.57 -9.63
C GLN A 115 12.32 0.09 -10.95
N THR A 116 12.68 -0.72 -11.95
CA THR A 116 12.85 -0.26 -13.33
C THR A 116 11.56 -0.52 -14.10
N ILE A 117 10.97 0.54 -14.66
CA ILE A 117 9.78 0.45 -15.51
C ILE A 117 10.21 0.28 -16.96
N SER A 118 9.68 -0.77 -17.60
CA SER A 118 9.98 -1.11 -18.99
C SER A 118 8.69 -1.21 -19.81
N LEU A 119 8.77 -0.79 -21.07
CA LEU A 119 7.71 -1.04 -22.04
C LEU A 119 7.89 -2.43 -22.66
N PHE A 120 6.78 -3.16 -22.74
CA PHE A 120 6.73 -4.46 -23.39
C PHE A 120 5.90 -4.36 -24.67
N SER A 121 6.42 -4.91 -25.76
CA SER A 121 5.74 -5.05 -27.04
C SER A 121 5.80 -6.49 -27.52
N ARG A 122 4.99 -6.83 -28.53
CA ARG A 122 5.08 -8.13 -29.18
C ARG A 122 6.46 -8.33 -29.82
N THR A 123 6.91 -9.58 -29.85
CA THR A 123 8.11 -9.97 -30.59
C THR A 123 7.98 -9.57 -32.05
N GLY A 124 9.05 -9.01 -32.62
CA GLY A 124 9.06 -8.51 -34.01
C GLY A 124 8.45 -7.13 -34.19
N SER A 125 7.98 -6.47 -33.13
CA SER A 125 7.56 -5.07 -33.21
C SER A 125 8.75 -4.17 -33.56
N ALA A 126 8.57 -3.26 -34.51
CA ALA A 126 9.57 -2.23 -34.86
C ALA A 126 9.67 -1.12 -33.80
N LEU A 127 8.94 -1.23 -32.69
CA LEU A 127 8.94 -0.27 -31.60
C LEU A 127 10.26 -0.34 -30.82
N ASN A 128 11.21 0.50 -31.21
CA ASN A 128 12.42 0.77 -30.45
C ASN A 128 12.57 2.29 -30.29
N SER A 129 12.53 2.79 -29.05
CA SER A 129 12.60 4.24 -28.79
C SER A 129 13.72 4.67 -27.86
N GLU A 130 14.46 3.74 -27.25
CA GLU A 130 15.48 4.05 -26.22
C GLU A 130 15.02 5.10 -25.18
N GLY A 131 13.73 5.12 -24.85
CA GLY A 131 13.16 6.04 -23.86
C GLY A 131 12.65 7.38 -24.40
N ASP A 132 12.63 7.62 -25.71
CA ASP A 132 11.90 8.75 -26.29
C ASP A 132 10.40 8.42 -26.43
N LEU A 133 9.59 8.93 -25.51
CA LEU A 133 8.17 8.64 -25.47
C LEU A 133 7.38 9.23 -26.64
N GLN A 134 7.89 10.28 -27.31
CA GLN A 134 7.19 10.92 -28.45
C GLN A 134 7.07 9.98 -29.65
N LYS A 135 8.03 9.06 -29.80
CA LYS A 135 8.01 8.04 -30.87
C LYS A 135 6.85 7.05 -30.73
N TYR A 136 6.18 7.01 -29.58
CA TYR A 136 4.99 6.17 -29.35
C TYR A 136 3.68 6.91 -29.56
N SER A 137 3.68 8.11 -30.14
CA SER A 137 2.44 8.90 -30.28
C SER A 137 1.33 8.20 -31.07
N GLY A 138 1.70 7.37 -32.05
CA GLY A 138 0.76 6.53 -32.81
C GLY A 138 0.32 5.23 -32.11
N VAL A 139 0.84 4.92 -30.93
CA VAL A 139 0.71 3.62 -30.28
C VAL A 139 -0.37 3.65 -29.19
N SER A 140 -1.15 2.56 -29.11
CA SER A 140 -2.05 2.33 -27.97
C SER A 140 -1.30 1.61 -26.86
N ILE A 141 -1.35 2.13 -25.64
CA ILE A 141 -0.63 1.56 -24.49
C ILE A 141 -1.63 1.03 -23.46
N GLY A 142 -1.39 -0.20 -22.99
CA GLY A 142 -2.10 -0.78 -21.85
C GLY A 142 -1.41 -0.44 -20.54
N VAL A 143 -2.17 0.06 -19.56
CA VAL A 143 -1.66 0.41 -18.23
C VAL A 143 -2.60 -0.11 -17.14
N VAL A 144 -2.08 -0.29 -15.94
CA VAL A 144 -2.83 -0.74 -14.78
C VAL A 144 -3.53 0.47 -14.16
N ASN A 145 -4.82 0.32 -13.87
CA ASN A 145 -5.65 1.37 -13.31
C ASN A 145 -5.07 1.88 -11.98
N GLN A 146 -5.00 3.21 -11.83
CA GLN A 146 -4.41 3.91 -10.68
C GLN A 146 -2.92 3.64 -10.43
N MET A 147 -2.21 2.99 -11.36
CA MET A 147 -0.76 2.75 -11.28
C MET A 147 0.01 3.99 -11.74
N SER A 148 1.12 4.27 -11.07
CA SER A 148 2.11 5.26 -11.51
C SER A 148 3.31 4.53 -12.09
N TYR A 149 3.84 5.04 -13.20
CA TYR A 149 4.98 4.49 -13.93
C TYR A 149 6.20 5.42 -13.86
N GLY A 150 6.18 6.37 -12.92
CA GLY A 150 7.17 7.42 -12.77
C GLY A 150 6.83 8.68 -13.56
N GLU A 151 7.36 9.81 -13.10
CA GLU A 151 6.98 11.16 -13.55
C GLU A 151 7.07 11.35 -15.06
N LYS A 152 8.10 10.77 -15.70
CA LYS A 152 8.29 10.87 -17.15
C LYS A 152 7.15 10.23 -17.94
N PHE A 153 6.74 9.02 -17.57
CA PHE A 153 5.67 8.30 -18.27
C PHE A 153 4.29 8.84 -17.88
N ASP A 154 4.09 9.15 -16.60
CA ASP A 154 2.84 9.72 -16.11
C ASP A 154 2.59 11.11 -16.72
N GLY A 155 3.63 11.94 -16.85
CA GLY A 155 3.56 13.23 -17.52
C GLY A 155 3.22 13.10 -19.01
N ALA A 156 3.81 12.13 -19.69
CA ALA A 156 3.48 11.78 -21.07
C ALA A 156 2.00 11.37 -21.23
N MET A 157 1.47 10.53 -20.34
CA MET A 157 0.05 10.16 -20.34
C MET A 157 -0.85 11.38 -20.14
N LYS A 158 -0.53 12.25 -19.17
CA LYS A 158 -1.27 13.49 -18.91
C LYS A 158 -1.24 14.46 -20.10
N ALA A 159 -0.14 14.47 -20.84
CA ALA A 159 0.01 15.25 -22.06
C ALA A 159 -0.68 14.62 -23.29
N ASN A 160 -1.36 13.47 -23.14
CA ASN A 160 -2.05 12.75 -24.21
C ASN A 160 -1.17 12.46 -25.44
N ILE A 161 0.11 12.15 -25.22
CA ILE A 161 1.01 11.90 -26.36
C ILE A 161 0.62 10.63 -27.14
N PHE A 162 0.10 9.61 -26.46
CA PHE A 162 -0.21 8.30 -27.05
C PHE A 162 -1.58 8.28 -27.71
N LYS A 163 -1.74 7.48 -28.76
CA LYS A 163 -3.00 7.33 -29.51
C LYS A 163 -4.17 6.94 -28.61
N ARG A 164 -3.93 6.05 -27.64
CA ARG A 164 -4.94 5.59 -26.67
C ARG A 164 -4.29 4.97 -25.44
N ILE A 165 -4.86 5.22 -24.27
CA ILE A 165 -4.55 4.51 -23.04
C ILE A 165 -5.67 3.52 -22.73
N ASN A 166 -5.33 2.24 -22.62
CA ASN A 166 -6.26 1.19 -22.19
C ASN A 166 -6.00 0.88 -20.71
N LEU A 167 -7.02 0.98 -19.88
CA LEU A 167 -6.92 0.65 -18.45
C LEU A 167 -7.31 -0.80 -18.21
N ALA A 168 -6.53 -1.51 -17.40
CA ALA A 168 -6.88 -2.82 -16.87
C ALA A 168 -6.59 -2.91 -15.37
N ASN A 169 -7.15 -3.90 -14.68
CA ASN A 169 -6.93 -4.09 -13.25
C ASN A 169 -5.66 -4.88 -12.91
N SER A 170 -4.94 -5.41 -13.90
CA SER A 170 -3.66 -6.11 -13.71
C SER A 170 -2.79 -6.06 -14.98
N SER A 171 -1.49 -6.33 -14.83
CA SER A 171 -0.55 -6.41 -15.95
C SER A 171 -0.87 -7.58 -16.88
N GLU A 172 -1.31 -8.72 -16.32
CA GLU A 172 -1.74 -9.91 -17.07
C GLU A 172 -2.95 -9.62 -17.95
N ALA A 173 -3.91 -8.83 -17.46
CA ALA A 173 -5.05 -8.40 -18.26
C ALA A 173 -4.62 -7.53 -19.44
N ASN A 174 -3.66 -6.62 -19.25
CA ASN A 174 -3.07 -5.84 -20.34
C ASN A 174 -2.34 -6.72 -21.35
N LEU A 175 -1.57 -7.72 -20.91
CA LEU A 175 -0.89 -8.66 -21.80
C LEU A 175 -1.88 -9.48 -22.63
N LYS A 176 -2.97 -9.97 -22.02
CA LYS A 176 -4.04 -10.67 -22.76
C LYS A 176 -4.68 -9.78 -23.82
N ASN A 177 -4.98 -8.53 -23.48
CA ASN A 177 -5.52 -7.56 -24.44
C ASN A 177 -4.55 -7.31 -25.60
N CYS A 178 -3.25 -7.24 -25.32
CA CYS A 178 -2.25 -7.11 -26.38
C CYS A 178 -2.33 -8.26 -27.39
N TRP A 179 -2.75 -9.47 -26.98
CA TRP A 179 -2.81 -10.68 -27.81
C TRP A 179 -4.17 -10.87 -28.51
N GLN A 180 -5.28 -10.44 -27.89
CA GLN A 180 -6.64 -10.62 -28.42
C GLN A 180 -7.04 -9.66 -29.55
N ILE A 181 -6.30 -8.57 -29.78
CA ILE A 181 -6.62 -7.57 -30.84
C ILE A 181 -6.56 -8.16 -32.27
N GLU A 182 -6.02 -9.37 -32.46
CA GLU A 182 -5.91 -10.04 -33.77
C GLU A 182 -7.04 -11.03 -34.09
N SER A 183 -7.99 -11.28 -33.17
CA SER A 183 -9.10 -12.21 -33.41
C SER A 183 -10.28 -11.58 -34.17
N ILE A 184 -10.06 -10.40 -34.76
CA ILE A 184 -11.04 -9.60 -35.51
C ILE A 184 -10.34 -9.09 -36.77
#